data_AF-A0A8T5JTZ1-F1
#
_entry.id   AF-A0A8T5JTZ1-F1
#
_cell.length_a   1.000
_cell.length_b   1.000
_cell.length_c   1.000
_cell.angle_alpha   90.00
_cell.angle_beta   90.00
_cell.angle_gamma   90.00
#
_symmetry.space_group_name_H-M   'P 1'
#
loop_
_entity.id
_entity.type
_entity.pdbx_description
1 polymer ?
#
loop_
_entity_poly.entity_id
_entity_poly.type
_entity_poly.pdbx_seq_one_letter_code
_entity_poly.pdbx_strand_id
1 'polypeptide(L)'
;MKDTALKTKRKFVRVDGRLREIVSVYDKTGKLIHKLMNPVMLEFYPRDIIQVIVGATLLAVPIAFTEETWKLGETLPNLNIFGLFFLSILFISVFVYYNYYRNKFKTHWSEFLKRILSTYILSFLVVGIILMLIQKAPLQSNLILAFKRIVIVTFPASMSAAIADIVK
;
A
#
# COMPACT_ATOMS: atom_id res chain seq x y z
N MET A 1 -13.45 40.12 -13.47
CA MET A 1 -13.02 38.86 -14.14
C MET A 1 -14.11 37.83 -13.94
N LYS A 2 -14.76 37.37 -15.02
CA LYS A 2 -15.90 36.43 -14.93
C LYS A 2 -15.36 35.01 -14.72
N ASP A 3 -15.69 34.40 -13.59
CA ASP A 3 -15.51 32.98 -13.35
C ASP A 3 -16.21 32.17 -14.45
N THR A 4 -15.42 31.52 -15.28
CA THR A 4 -15.89 30.87 -16.51
C THR A 4 -15.94 29.36 -16.25
N ALA A 5 -17.11 28.87 -15.81
CA ALA A 5 -17.30 27.46 -15.48
C ALA A 5 -17.22 26.55 -16.73
N LEU A 6 -16.18 25.73 -16.81
CA LEU A 6 -15.97 24.69 -17.83
C LEU A 6 -16.78 23.42 -17.51
N LYS A 7 -17.34 22.74 -18.52
CA LYS A 7 -18.05 21.46 -18.33
C LYS A 7 -17.07 20.29 -18.50
N THR A 8 -16.92 19.48 -17.45
CA THR A 8 -16.06 18.29 -17.47
C THR A 8 -16.91 17.02 -17.46
N LYS A 9 -16.64 16.09 -18.38
CA LYS A 9 -17.22 14.74 -18.40
C LYS A 9 -16.13 13.71 -18.17
N ARG A 10 -16.33 12.84 -17.17
CA ARG A 10 -15.38 11.78 -16.81
C ARG A 10 -15.95 10.43 -17.25
N LYS A 11 -15.16 9.61 -17.95
CA LYS A 11 -15.54 8.25 -18.35
C LYS A 11 -14.39 7.29 -18.09
N PHE A 12 -14.66 6.16 -17.45
CA PHE A 12 -13.70 5.08 -17.30
C PHE A 12 -13.72 4.20 -18.55
N VAL A 13 -12.55 3.95 -19.14
CA VAL A 13 -12.39 3.10 -20.33
C VAL A 13 -11.20 2.19 -20.09
N ARG A 14 -11.36 0.89 -20.39
CA ARG A 14 -10.23 -0.04 -20.43
C ARG A 14 -9.50 0.14 -21.76
N VAL A 15 -8.23 0.48 -21.68
CA VAL A 15 -7.34 0.61 -22.84
C VAL A 15 -6.09 -0.19 -22.53
N ASP A 16 -5.80 -1.19 -23.36
CA ASP A 16 -4.61 -2.05 -23.22
C ASP A 16 -4.61 -2.84 -21.89
N GLY A 17 -5.76 -3.42 -21.54
CA GLY A 17 -5.95 -4.18 -20.29
C GLY A 17 -5.94 -3.34 -19.00
N ARG A 18 -5.66 -2.03 -19.09
CA ARG A 18 -5.61 -1.13 -17.92
C ARG A 18 -6.80 -0.20 -17.85
N LEU A 19 -7.30 0.05 -16.64
CA LEU A 19 -8.35 1.04 -16.43
C LEU A 19 -7.75 2.45 -16.59
N ARG A 20 -8.34 3.27 -17.47
CA ARG A 20 -7.97 4.68 -17.66
C ARG A 20 -9.20 5.56 -17.48
N GLU A 21 -9.03 6.70 -16.82
CA GLU A 21 -10.04 7.73 -16.73
C GLU A 21 -9.80 8.72 -17.86
N ILE A 22 -10.78 8.84 -18.73
CA ILE A 22 -10.82 9.88 -19.75
C ILE A 22 -11.58 11.06 -19.15
N VAL A 23 -10.86 12.16 -18.93
CA VAL A 23 -11.43 13.45 -18.56
C VAL A 23 -11.54 14.29 -19.81
N SER A 24 -12.76 14.43 -20.32
CA SER A 24 -13.07 15.29 -21.47
C SER A 24 -13.54 16.66 -20.97
N VAL A 25 -12.83 17.71 -21.36
CA VAL A 25 -13.17 19.10 -21.07
C VAL A 25 -13.84 19.72 -22.29
N TYR A 26 -15.05 20.23 -22.11
CA TYR A 26 -15.85 20.85 -23.17
C TYR A 26 -15.93 22.36 -22.97
N ASP A 27 -15.87 23.09 -24.09
CA ASP A 27 -16.20 24.51 -24.14
C ASP A 27 -17.72 24.74 -24.07
N LYS A 28 -18.18 25.98 -23.85
CA LYS A 28 -19.60 26.35 -23.84
C LYS A 28 -20.32 26.05 -25.16
N THR A 29 -19.58 25.98 -26.28
CA THR A 29 -20.06 25.64 -27.62
C THR A 29 -20.24 24.13 -27.84
N GLY A 30 -19.88 23.30 -26.84
CA GLY A 30 -19.89 21.84 -26.96
C GLY A 30 -18.66 21.26 -27.66
N LYS A 31 -17.71 22.11 -28.09
CA LYS A 31 -16.46 21.68 -28.71
C LYS A 31 -15.52 21.10 -27.66
N LEU A 32 -14.95 19.93 -27.94
CA LEU A 32 -13.98 19.26 -27.07
C LEU A 32 -12.66 20.03 -27.11
N ILE A 33 -12.21 20.56 -25.98
CA ILE A 33 -10.97 21.33 -25.88
C ILE A 33 -9.81 20.39 -25.57
N HIS A 34 -9.94 19.57 -24.51
CA HIS A 34 -8.90 18.66 -24.07
C HIS A 34 -9.47 17.33 -23.62
N LYS A 35 -8.75 16.26 -23.95
CA LYS A 35 -9.01 14.89 -23.50
C LYS A 35 -7.78 14.42 -22.72
N LEU A 36 -7.87 14.44 -21.40
CA LEU A 36 -6.84 13.91 -20.52
C LEU A 36 -7.13 12.45 -20.25
N MET A 37 -6.09 11.62 -20.24
CA MET A 37 -6.21 10.19 -20.02
C MET A 37 -5.36 9.82 -18.81
N ASN A 38 -5.99 9.81 -17.64
CA ASN A 38 -5.32 9.51 -16.39
C ASN A 38 -5.31 8.00 -16.15
N PRO A 39 -4.15 7.38 -15.88
CA PRO A 39 -4.12 5.99 -15.47
C PRO A 39 -4.90 5.84 -14.16
N VAL A 40 -5.79 4.86 -14.11
CA VAL A 40 -6.56 4.57 -12.90
C VAL A 40 -5.85 3.41 -12.23
N MET A 41 -4.97 3.74 -11.28
CA MET A 41 -4.09 2.81 -10.56
C MET A 41 -4.86 1.98 -9.50
N LEU A 42 -5.99 1.39 -9.90
CA LEU A 42 -6.82 0.58 -9.02
C LEU A 42 -6.39 -0.89 -9.04
N GLU A 43 -6.00 -1.40 -10.21
CA GLU A 43 -5.63 -2.80 -10.39
C GLU A 43 -4.21 -3.05 -9.86
N PHE A 44 -4.03 -4.16 -9.16
CA PHE A 44 -2.75 -4.58 -8.59
C PHE A 44 -2.02 -5.49 -9.58
N TYR A 45 -0.93 -5.00 -10.17
CA TYR A 45 -0.19 -5.71 -11.22
C TYR A 45 1.07 -6.42 -10.66
N PRO A 46 1.66 -7.40 -11.37
CA PRO A 46 2.90 -8.04 -10.95
C PRO A 46 4.07 -7.06 -10.72
N ARG A 47 4.09 -5.94 -11.44
CA ARG A 47 5.06 -4.86 -11.18
C ARG A 47 4.90 -4.27 -9.78
N ASP A 48 3.66 -4.09 -9.32
CA ASP A 48 3.34 -3.54 -7.99
C ASP A 48 3.86 -4.50 -6.91
N ILE A 49 3.84 -5.83 -7.15
CA ILE A 49 4.44 -6.83 -6.23
C ILE A 49 5.93 -6.57 -6.03
N ILE A 50 6.68 -6.38 -7.11
CA ILE A 50 8.13 -6.12 -7.04
C ILE A 50 8.41 -4.82 -6.28
N GLN A 51 7.63 -3.77 -6.53
CA GLN A 51 7.76 -2.49 -5.83
C GLN A 51 7.49 -2.62 -4.33
N VAL A 52 6.44 -3.35 -3.96
CA VAL A 52 6.11 -3.65 -2.56
C VAL A 52 7.23 -4.45 -1.90
N ILE A 53 7.79 -5.47 -2.57
CA ILE A 53 8.90 -6.28 -2.02
C ILE A 53 10.15 -5.42 -1.79
N VAL A 54 10.55 -4.64 -2.80
CA VAL A 54 11.72 -3.77 -2.72
C VAL A 54 11.49 -2.72 -1.62
N GLY A 55 10.33 -2.07 -1.62
CA GLY A 55 9.96 -1.07 -0.62
C GLY A 55 9.92 -1.62 0.80
N ALA A 56 9.34 -2.81 1.00
CA ALA A 56 9.34 -3.48 2.31
C ALA A 56 10.76 -3.77 2.80
N THR A 57 11.62 -4.26 1.90
CA THR A 57 13.00 -4.64 2.21
C THR A 57 13.82 -3.45 2.73
N LEU A 58 13.60 -2.25 2.19
CA LEU A 58 14.33 -1.03 2.57
C LEU A 58 14.30 -0.75 4.07
N LEU A 59 13.15 -0.91 4.73
CA LEU A 59 13.03 -0.75 6.18
C LEU A 59 13.10 -2.07 6.94
N ALA A 60 12.71 -3.19 6.32
CA ALA A 60 12.78 -4.49 6.97
C ALA A 60 14.22 -4.86 7.36
N VAL A 61 15.20 -4.68 6.47
CA VAL A 61 16.59 -5.08 6.73
C VAL A 61 17.21 -4.33 7.91
N PRO A 62 17.28 -2.98 7.93
CA PRO A 62 17.91 -2.27 9.04
C PRO A 62 17.21 -2.53 10.37
N ILE A 63 15.88 -2.65 10.38
CA ILE A 63 15.10 -2.85 11.62
C ILE A 63 15.20 -4.30 12.10
N ALA A 64 15.08 -5.27 11.20
CA ALA A 64 15.19 -6.69 11.55
C ALA A 64 16.57 -7.05 12.09
N PHE A 65 17.62 -6.30 11.76
CA PHE A 65 18.99 -6.59 12.17
C PHE A 65 19.36 -5.93 13.52
N THR A 66 18.41 -5.27 14.17
CA THR A 66 18.60 -4.66 15.49
C THR A 66 18.18 -5.61 16.62
N GLU A 67 18.99 -5.68 17.70
CA GLU A 67 18.65 -6.48 18.88
C GLU A 67 17.44 -5.93 19.62
N GLU A 68 17.26 -4.61 19.59
CA GLU A 68 16.18 -3.88 20.24
C GLU A 68 14.83 -4.41 19.74
N THR A 69 14.72 -4.65 18.44
CA THR A 69 13.52 -5.21 17.82
C THR A 69 13.23 -6.63 18.31
N TRP A 70 14.27 -7.46 18.48
CA TRP A 70 14.11 -8.84 18.93
C TRP A 70 13.64 -8.89 20.40
N LYS A 71 14.27 -8.07 21.25
CA LYS A 71 13.92 -7.90 22.68
C LYS A 71 12.53 -7.30 22.83
N LEU A 72 12.15 -6.37 21.97
CA LEU A 72 10.78 -5.84 21.95
C LEU A 72 9.77 -6.94 21.66
N GLY A 73 10.04 -7.84 20.71
CA GLY A 73 9.18 -9.00 20.44
C GLY A 73 8.98 -9.94 21.63
N GLU A 74 9.98 -10.08 22.49
CA GLU A 74 9.90 -10.89 23.71
C GLU A 74 9.07 -10.20 24.79
N THR A 75 9.35 -8.91 25.03
CA THR A 75 8.83 -8.16 26.18
C THR A 75 7.43 -7.56 25.96
N LEU A 76 7.06 -7.22 24.72
CA LEU A 76 5.79 -6.52 24.47
C LEU A 76 4.58 -7.42 24.76
N PRO A 77 3.55 -6.95 25.48
CA PRO A 77 2.31 -7.71 25.64
C PRO A 77 1.60 -7.96 24.30
N ASN A 78 0.86 -9.07 24.19
CA ASN A 78 0.17 -9.44 22.96
C ASN A 78 -0.83 -8.36 22.49
N LEU A 79 -1.47 -7.65 23.43
CA LEU A 79 -2.41 -6.58 23.12
C LEU A 79 -1.75 -5.44 22.32
N ASN A 80 -0.54 -5.05 22.70
CA ASN A 80 0.23 -4.01 22.01
C ASN A 80 0.64 -4.47 20.61
N ILE A 81 0.93 -5.76 20.42
CA ILE A 81 1.25 -6.34 19.11
C ILE A 81 0.04 -6.27 18.18
N PHE A 82 -1.16 -6.60 18.67
CA PHE A 82 -2.39 -6.38 17.90
C PHE A 82 -2.61 -4.89 17.61
N GLY A 83 -2.30 -4.00 18.56
CA GLY A 83 -2.29 -2.56 18.34
C GLY A 83 -1.40 -2.14 17.18
N LEU A 84 -0.15 -2.61 17.12
CA LEU A 84 0.78 -2.35 16.02
C LEU A 84 0.28 -2.92 14.69
N PHE A 85 -0.30 -4.12 14.71
CA PHE A 85 -0.93 -4.73 13.54
C PHE A 85 -2.05 -3.86 12.98
N PHE A 86 -3.01 -3.44 13.81
CA PHE A 86 -4.10 -2.56 13.36
C PHE A 86 -3.59 -1.19 12.93
N LEU A 87 -2.61 -0.64 13.65
CA LEU A 87 -2.00 0.65 13.32
C LEU A 87 -1.31 0.61 11.95
N SER A 88 -0.63 -0.49 11.63
CA SER A 88 0.01 -0.69 10.33
C SER A 88 -1.01 -0.68 9.18
N ILE A 89 -2.12 -1.43 9.32
CA ILE A 89 -3.21 -1.44 8.36
C ILE A 89 -3.84 -0.06 8.24
N LEU A 90 -4.04 0.65 9.36
CA LEU A 90 -4.58 2.00 9.37
C LEU A 90 -3.67 2.95 8.57
N PHE A 91 -2.36 2.92 8.79
CA PHE A 91 -1.43 3.78 8.05
C PHE A 91 -1.42 3.48 6.56
N ILE A 92 -1.38 2.21 6.16
CA ILE A 92 -1.48 1.83 4.75
C ILE A 92 -2.82 2.32 4.18
N SER A 93 -3.92 2.15 4.91
CA SER A 93 -5.25 2.56 4.48
C SER A 93 -5.34 4.07 4.25
N VAL A 94 -4.87 4.86 5.21
CA VAL A 94 -4.80 6.33 5.10
C VAL A 94 -3.92 6.72 3.93
N PHE A 95 -2.75 6.12 3.81
CA PHE A 95 -1.79 6.42 2.75
C PHE A 95 -2.36 6.11 1.35
N VAL A 96 -2.91 4.92 1.16
CA VAL A 96 -3.54 4.52 -0.12
C VAL A 96 -4.76 5.39 -0.42
N TYR A 97 -5.56 5.73 0.59
CA TYR A 97 -6.76 6.56 0.42
C TYR A 97 -6.40 7.94 -0.13
N TYR A 98 -5.44 8.62 0.50
CA TYR A 98 -5.03 9.97 0.10
C TYR A 98 -4.33 10.01 -1.25
N ASN A 99 -3.51 9.00 -1.56
CA ASN A 99 -2.73 9.01 -2.80
C ASN A 99 -3.51 8.52 -4.03
N TYR A 100 -4.45 7.57 -3.87
CA TYR A 100 -5.13 6.94 -5.01
C TYR A 100 -6.63 7.27 -5.12
N TYR A 101 -7.33 7.48 -3.99
CA TYR A 101 -8.79 7.40 -3.96
C TYR A 101 -9.52 8.69 -3.54
N ARG A 102 -8.80 9.77 -3.20
CA ARG A 102 -9.35 11.02 -2.63
C ARG A 102 -10.68 11.49 -3.23
N ASN A 103 -10.88 11.36 -4.56
CA ASN A 103 -12.13 11.76 -5.25
C ASN A 103 -12.87 10.62 -6.00
N LYS A 104 -12.48 9.34 -5.85
CA LYS A 104 -13.02 8.18 -6.62
C LYS A 104 -13.43 6.97 -5.77
N PHE A 105 -13.39 7.12 -4.44
CA PHE A 105 -13.53 6.02 -3.47
C PHE A 105 -14.83 5.20 -3.58
N LYS A 106 -15.97 5.84 -3.84
CA LYS A 106 -17.29 5.17 -3.76
C LYS A 106 -17.50 4.04 -4.77
N THR A 107 -16.76 4.00 -5.87
CA THR A 107 -17.00 3.02 -6.95
C THR A 107 -16.04 1.81 -6.89
N HIS A 108 -14.96 1.86 -6.11
CA HIS A 108 -13.86 0.88 -6.19
C HIS A 108 -13.31 0.44 -4.82
N TRP A 109 -14.19 0.19 -3.85
CA TRP A 109 -13.82 -0.25 -2.51
C TRP A 109 -13.12 -1.62 -2.48
N SER A 110 -13.49 -2.55 -3.35
CA SER A 110 -12.87 -3.88 -3.44
C SER A 110 -11.39 -3.81 -3.81
N GLU A 111 -11.03 -2.95 -4.77
CA GLU A 111 -9.65 -2.77 -5.21
C GLU A 111 -8.81 -2.06 -4.15
N PHE A 112 -9.42 -1.13 -3.40
CA PHE A 112 -8.78 -0.48 -2.25
C PHE A 112 -8.37 -1.50 -1.19
N LEU A 113 -9.32 -2.35 -0.77
CA LEU A 113 -9.07 -3.37 0.24
C LEU A 113 -8.05 -4.41 -0.24
N LYS A 114 -8.14 -4.85 -1.50
CA LYS A 114 -7.15 -5.75 -2.11
C LYS A 114 -5.74 -5.16 -2.05
N ARG A 115 -5.56 -3.87 -2.38
CA ARG A 115 -4.24 -3.22 -2.35
C ARG A 115 -3.69 -3.18 -0.93
N ILE A 116 -4.48 -2.77 0.07
CA ILE A 116 -4.04 -2.75 1.48
C ILE A 116 -3.61 -4.15 1.95
N LEU A 117 -4.46 -5.15 1.72
CA LEU A 117 -4.19 -6.53 2.15
C LEU A 117 -2.97 -7.10 1.43
N SER A 118 -2.86 -6.92 0.11
CA SER A 118 -1.71 -7.38 -0.67
C SER A 118 -0.41 -6.74 -0.19
N THR A 119 -0.39 -5.41 0.02
CA THR A 119 0.80 -4.70 0.50
C THR A 119 1.22 -5.20 1.88
N TYR A 120 0.26 -5.39 2.80
CA TYR A 120 0.56 -5.88 4.14
C TYR A 120 1.06 -7.33 4.14
N ILE A 121 0.37 -8.24 3.43
CA ILE A 121 0.73 -9.66 3.34
C ILE A 121 2.11 -9.83 2.71
N LEU A 122 2.40 -9.15 1.61
CA LEU A 122 3.70 -9.20 0.96
C LEU A 122 4.81 -8.68 1.89
N SER A 123 4.57 -7.57 2.58
CA SER A 123 5.52 -7.03 3.56
C SER A 123 5.77 -8.00 4.71
N PHE A 124 4.71 -8.62 5.23
CA PHE A 124 4.80 -9.63 6.28
C PHE A 124 5.62 -10.85 5.85
N LEU A 125 5.43 -11.32 4.61
CA LEU A 125 6.19 -12.43 4.04
C LEU A 125 7.68 -12.07 3.89
N VAL A 126 7.98 -10.90 3.32
CA VAL A 126 9.36 -10.41 3.17
C VAL A 126 10.07 -10.35 4.51
N VAL A 127 9.42 -9.76 5.52
CA VAL A 127 9.96 -9.68 6.89
C VAL A 127 10.14 -11.06 7.49
N GLY A 128 9.16 -11.96 7.33
CA GLY A 128 9.24 -13.33 7.82
C GLY A 128 10.43 -14.10 7.22
N ILE A 129 10.67 -13.96 5.92
CA ILE A 129 11.82 -14.54 5.24
C ILE A 129 13.12 -13.96 5.81
N ILE A 130 13.23 -12.63 5.92
CA ILE A 130 14.43 -11.97 6.46
C ILE A 130 14.72 -12.47 7.89
N LEU A 131 13.73 -12.47 8.77
CA LEU A 131 13.89 -12.93 10.17
C LEU A 131 14.21 -14.42 10.27
N MET A 132 13.69 -15.24 9.35
CA MET A 132 14.03 -16.66 9.25
C MET A 132 15.50 -16.85 8.84
N LEU A 133 15.96 -16.10 7.83
CA LEU A 133 17.34 -16.17 7.33
C LEU A 133 18.38 -15.78 8.40
N ILE A 134 18.07 -14.80 9.24
CA ILE A 134 18.96 -14.40 10.34
C ILE A 134 18.77 -15.23 11.62
N GLN A 135 17.96 -16.30 11.57
CA GLN A 135 17.65 -17.18 12.71
C GLN A 135 17.01 -16.45 13.91
N LYS A 136 16.21 -15.40 13.66
CA LYS A 136 15.48 -14.64 14.68
C LYS A 136 13.97 -14.81 14.62
N ALA A 137 13.46 -15.65 13.72
CA ALA A 137 12.07 -16.13 13.72
C ALA A 137 12.02 -17.61 14.19
N PRO A 138 11.84 -17.86 15.50
CA PRO A 138 11.78 -19.22 16.05
C PRO A 138 10.44 -19.92 15.72
N LEU A 139 10.16 -20.16 14.44
CA LEU A 139 8.88 -20.71 13.97
C LEU A 139 8.62 -22.15 14.46
N GLN A 140 9.66 -22.92 14.77
CA GLN A 140 9.51 -24.29 15.26
C GLN A 140 9.32 -24.37 16.77
N SER A 141 10.00 -23.50 17.54
CA SER A 141 9.99 -23.54 19.01
C SER A 141 8.96 -22.60 19.62
N ASN A 142 8.76 -21.41 19.06
CA ASN A 142 7.83 -20.42 19.58
C ASN A 142 7.21 -19.57 18.47
N LEU A 143 6.12 -20.09 17.90
CA LEU A 143 5.32 -19.41 16.86
C LEU A 143 4.81 -18.04 17.31
N ILE A 144 4.45 -17.89 18.59
CA ILE A 144 3.95 -16.62 19.13
C ILE A 144 5.06 -15.57 19.09
N LEU A 145 6.26 -15.90 19.56
CA LEU A 145 7.40 -14.99 19.53
C LEU A 145 7.80 -14.62 18.10
N ALA A 146 7.83 -15.60 17.19
CA ALA A 146 8.10 -15.35 15.78
C ALA A 146 7.08 -14.38 15.18
N PHE A 147 5.79 -14.61 15.42
CA PHE A 147 4.72 -13.72 14.96
C PHE A 147 4.87 -12.30 15.51
N LYS A 148 5.15 -12.15 16.81
CA LYS A 148 5.35 -10.83 17.44
C LYS A 148 6.48 -10.05 16.78
N ARG A 149 7.64 -10.69 16.55
CA ARG A 149 8.79 -10.06 15.88
C ARG A 149 8.47 -9.67 14.44
N ILE A 150 7.78 -10.54 13.70
CA ILE A 150 7.38 -10.25 12.33
C ILE A 150 6.44 -9.05 12.30
N VAL A 151 5.40 -8.99 13.15
CA VAL A 151 4.46 -7.85 13.19
C VAL A 151 5.17 -6.53 13.50
N ILE A 152 6.08 -6.53 14.49
CA ILE A 152 6.84 -5.32 14.89
C ILE A 152 7.62 -4.75 13.70
N VAL A 153 8.33 -5.60 12.94
CA VAL A 153 9.12 -5.17 11.78
C VAL A 153 8.23 -4.87 10.56
N THR A 154 7.13 -5.61 10.40
CA THR A 154 6.17 -5.42 9.30
C THR A 154 5.51 -4.06 9.37
N PHE A 155 5.29 -3.51 10.58
CA PHE A 155 4.72 -2.18 10.74
C PHE A 155 5.45 -1.09 9.91
N PRO A 156 6.73 -0.78 10.17
CA PRO A 156 7.48 0.18 9.36
C PRO A 156 7.74 -0.30 7.93
N ALA A 157 8.02 -1.60 7.73
CA ALA A 157 8.29 -2.15 6.40
C ALA A 157 7.10 -1.97 5.44
N SER A 158 5.88 -2.21 5.91
CA SER A 158 4.66 -2.09 5.09
C SER A 158 4.33 -0.65 4.71
N MET A 159 4.71 0.33 5.53
CA MET A 159 4.61 1.74 5.17
C MET A 159 5.59 2.10 4.04
N SER A 160 6.85 1.64 4.14
CA SER A 160 7.85 1.82 3.07
C SER A 160 7.42 1.13 1.78
N ALA A 161 6.83 -0.07 1.87
CA ALA A 161 6.27 -0.79 0.74
C ALA A 161 5.13 -0.04 0.06
N ALA A 162 4.21 0.54 0.84
CA ALA A 162 3.12 1.36 0.32
C ALA A 162 3.65 2.60 -0.41
N ILE A 163 4.70 3.25 0.10
CA ILE A 163 5.34 4.40 -0.56
C ILE A 163 5.97 3.98 -1.90
N ALA A 164 6.69 2.87 -1.94
CA ALA A 164 7.35 2.38 -3.16
C ALA A 164 6.35 2.04 -4.28
N ASP A 165 5.17 1.53 -3.93
CA ASP A 165 4.07 1.20 -4.85
C ASP A 165 3.49 2.44 -5.60
N ILE A 166 3.74 3.66 -5.10
CA ILE A 166 3.37 4.91 -5.79
C ILE A 166 4.34 5.28 -6.90
N VAL A 167 5.62 4.93 -6.76
CA VAL A 167 6.67 5.37 -7.68
C VAL A 167 6.46 4.65 -9.02
N LYS A 168 5.89 5.34 -10.00
CA LYS A 168 5.57 4.80 -11.34
C LYS A 168 6.10 5.69 -12.46
#